data_AF-A0A1H8W0K2-F1
#
_entry.id   AF-A0A1H8W0K2-F1
#
_cell.length_a   1.000
_cell.length_b   1.000
_cell.length_c   1.000
_cell.angle_alpha   90.00
_cell.angle_beta   90.00
_cell.angle_gamma   90.00
#
_symmetry.space_group_name_H-M   'P 1'
#
loop_
_entity.id
_entity.type
_entity.pdbx_description
1 polymer ?
#
loop_
_entity_poly.entity_id
_entity_poly.type
_entity_poly.pdbx_seq_one_letter_code
_entity_poly.pdbx_strand_id
1 'polypeptide(L)'
;MRRGRNPRWAYDEDGREIAPPTVAKCRAQGETTIAAHCHDCRHQAIVATDRFPPDLPIPDIALRLRCSACGGKRIGVMKDMKAHYARLTAETGWQMVVRPMPGLPDPDA
;
A
#
# COMPACT_ATOMS: atom_id res chain seq x y z
N MET A 1 2.86 -33.46 0.50
CA MET A 1 2.81 -32.24 -0.33
C MET A 1 3.59 -31.15 0.39
N ARG A 2 4.70 -30.66 -0.18
CA ARG A 2 5.31 -29.41 0.34
C ARG A 2 4.26 -28.32 0.09
N ARG A 3 3.76 -27.67 1.14
CA ARG A 3 2.99 -26.43 0.95
C ARG A 3 3.90 -25.50 0.17
N GLY A 4 3.53 -25.19 -1.07
CA GLY A 4 4.29 -24.26 -1.90
C GLY A 4 4.42 -22.91 -1.19
N ARG A 5 5.45 -22.14 -1.55
CA ARG A 5 5.62 -20.77 -1.05
C ARG A 5 4.33 -19.98 -1.27
N ASN A 6 3.90 -19.24 -0.26
CA ASN A 6 2.76 -18.34 -0.36
C ASN A 6 3.15 -17.16 -1.27
N PRO A 7 2.54 -17.01 -2.46
CA PRO A 7 2.93 -15.98 -3.41
C PRO A 7 2.64 -14.55 -2.92
N ARG A 8 1.91 -14.40 -1.81
CA ARG A 8 1.60 -13.10 -1.19
C ARG A 8 2.72 -12.62 -0.26
N TRP A 9 3.69 -13.47 0.05
CA TRP A 9 4.76 -13.18 0.98
C TRP A 9 6.09 -13.00 0.26
N ALA A 10 6.92 -12.11 0.80
CA ALA A 10 8.28 -11.93 0.35
C ALA A 10 9.18 -12.99 1.01
N TYR A 11 10.25 -13.34 0.33
CA TYR A 11 11.24 -14.30 0.80
C TYR A 11 12.62 -13.66 0.72
N ASP A 12 13.47 -13.93 1.70
CA ASP A 12 14.87 -13.53 1.66
C ASP A 12 15.68 -14.43 0.71
N GLU A 13 16.97 -14.14 0.58
CA GLU A 13 17.89 -14.87 -0.31
C GLU A 13 18.04 -16.34 0.10
N ASP A 14 17.88 -16.65 1.38
CA ASP A 14 17.89 -18.01 1.93
C ASP A 14 16.54 -18.73 1.78
N GLY A 15 15.54 -18.05 1.22
CA GLY A 15 14.18 -18.57 1.04
C GLY A 15 13.35 -18.59 2.31
N ARG A 16 13.77 -17.92 3.39
CA ARG A 16 12.94 -17.71 4.58
C ARG A 16 11.94 -16.60 4.32
N GLU A 17 10.78 -16.74 4.94
CA GLU A 17 9.70 -15.78 4.80
C GLU A 17 10.03 -14.47 5.52
N ILE A 18 9.87 -13.35 4.81
CA ILE A 18 9.99 -12.01 5.37
C ILE A 18 8.63 -11.62 5.91
N ALA A 19 8.51 -11.59 7.24
CA ALA A 19 7.28 -11.20 7.90
C ALA A 19 6.85 -9.78 7.47
N PRO A 20 5.64 -9.62 6.92
CA PRO A 20 5.13 -8.31 6.54
C PRO A 20 4.93 -7.42 7.78
N PRO A 21 4.98 -6.09 7.64
CA PRO A 21 4.61 -5.19 8.72
C PRO A 21 3.15 -5.39 9.12
N THR A 22 2.89 -5.30 10.43
CA THR A 22 1.53 -5.35 10.99
C THR A 22 0.91 -3.95 11.00
N VAL A 23 -0.42 -3.90 11.11
CA VAL A 23 -1.18 -2.65 11.28
C VAL A 23 -0.64 -1.83 12.46
N ALA A 24 -0.36 -2.46 13.61
CA ALA A 24 0.19 -1.77 14.77
C ALA A 24 1.55 -1.12 14.47
N LYS A 25 2.45 -1.85 13.79
CA LYS A 25 3.78 -1.34 13.43
C LYS A 25 3.67 -0.13 12.49
N CYS A 26 2.81 -0.21 11.48
CA CYS A 26 2.55 0.91 10.56
C CYS A 26 1.96 2.13 11.30
N ARG A 27 0.98 1.92 12.19
CA ARG A 27 0.41 3.03 12.99
C ARG A 27 1.45 3.69 13.91
N ALA A 28 2.33 2.91 14.54
CA ALA A 28 3.41 3.44 15.35
C ALA A 28 4.40 4.30 14.53
N GLN A 29 4.51 4.04 13.22
CA GLN A 29 5.26 4.86 12.27
C GLN A 29 4.44 6.03 11.70
N GLY A 30 3.24 6.31 12.24
CA GLY A 30 2.35 7.38 11.77
C GLY A 30 1.57 7.04 10.50
N GLU A 31 1.55 5.78 10.06
CA GLU A 31 0.80 5.33 8.88
C GLU A 31 -0.59 4.84 9.30
N THR A 32 -1.53 5.77 9.34
CA THR A 32 -2.90 5.55 9.83
C THR A 32 -3.91 5.29 8.71
N THR A 33 -3.50 5.45 7.45
CA THR A 33 -4.33 5.25 6.26
C THR A 33 -3.64 4.34 5.24
N ILE A 34 -4.46 3.66 4.44
CA ILE A 34 -4.04 2.88 3.28
C ILE A 34 -4.84 3.28 2.04
N ALA A 35 -4.25 3.15 0.86
CA ALA A 35 -4.94 3.29 -0.40
C ALA A 35 -5.43 1.92 -0.88
N ALA A 36 -6.74 1.79 -1.09
CA ALA A 36 -7.35 0.59 -1.65
C ALA A 36 -7.82 0.85 -3.09
N HIS A 37 -7.59 -0.12 -3.98
CA HIS A 37 -7.98 -0.08 -5.38
C HIS A 37 -8.76 -1.35 -5.74
N CYS A 38 -9.93 -1.19 -6.34
CA CYS A 38 -10.68 -2.31 -6.89
C CYS A 38 -10.20 -2.63 -8.30
N HIS A 39 -9.77 -3.86 -8.54
CA HIS A 39 -9.35 -4.30 -9.87
C HIS A 39 -10.52 -4.49 -10.85
N ASP A 40 -11.74 -4.68 -10.35
CA ASP A 40 -12.92 -4.95 -11.18
C ASP A 40 -13.55 -3.67 -11.75
N CYS A 41 -13.78 -2.65 -10.90
CA CYS A 41 -14.44 -1.40 -11.31
C CYS A 41 -13.54 -0.16 -11.22
N ARG A 42 -12.25 -0.34 -10.92
CA ARG A 42 -11.24 0.74 -10.77
C ARG A 42 -11.52 1.75 -9.66
N HIS A 43 -12.53 1.54 -8.83
CA HIS A 43 -12.82 2.40 -7.69
C HIS A 43 -11.64 2.45 -6.71
N GLN A 44 -11.28 3.65 -6.27
CA GLN A 44 -10.21 3.91 -5.32
C GLN A 44 -10.77 4.56 -4.06
N ALA A 45 -10.26 4.15 -2.91
CA ALA A 45 -10.65 4.73 -1.63
C ALA A 45 -9.45 4.78 -0.68
N ILE A 46 -9.38 5.84 0.12
CA ILE A 46 -8.50 5.88 1.28
C ILE A 46 -9.27 5.26 2.45
N VAL A 47 -8.60 4.34 3.13
CA VAL A 47 -9.17 3.55 4.21
C VAL A 47 -8.36 3.78 5.47
N ALA A 48 -9.03 4.21 6.54
CA ALA A 48 -8.43 4.28 7.86
C ALA A 48 -8.06 2.86 8.34
N THR A 49 -6.87 2.74 8.95
CA THR A 49 -6.39 1.44 9.41
C THR A 49 -6.98 1.07 10.77
N ASP A 50 -7.46 2.02 11.55
CA ASP A 50 -8.04 1.90 12.91
C ASP A 50 -9.05 0.76 13.08
N ARG A 51 -9.88 0.53 12.05
CA ARG A 51 -10.89 -0.53 11.98
C ARG A 51 -10.34 -1.97 11.86
N PHE A 52 -9.03 -2.13 11.69
CA PHE A 52 -8.39 -3.45 11.58
C PHE A 52 -7.67 -3.85 12.88
N PRO A 53 -7.56 -5.17 13.16
CA PRO A 53 -6.78 -5.67 14.28
C PRO A 53 -5.31 -5.25 14.19
N PRO A 54 -4.67 -4.96 15.33
CA PRO A 54 -3.29 -4.48 15.39
C PRO A 54 -2.26 -5.49 14.85
N ASP A 55 -2.53 -6.78 14.99
CA ASP A 55 -1.70 -7.90 14.58
C ASP A 55 -1.85 -8.26 13.09
N LEU A 56 -2.85 -7.70 12.41
CA LEU A 56 -3.11 -8.00 11.01
C LEU A 56 -1.94 -7.55 10.11
N PRO A 57 -1.39 -8.43 9.26
CA PRO A 57 -0.48 -8.05 8.19
C PRO A 57 -1.12 -7.05 7.22
N ILE A 58 -0.40 -5.98 6.86
CA ILE A 58 -0.91 -4.98 5.91
C ILE A 58 -1.40 -5.60 4.58
N PRO A 59 -0.68 -6.54 3.93
CA PRO A 59 -1.17 -7.16 2.69
C PRO A 59 -2.52 -7.87 2.83
N ASP A 60 -2.86 -8.34 4.04
CA ASP A 60 -4.07 -9.09 4.32
C ASP A 60 -5.28 -8.21 4.60
N ILE A 61 -5.09 -6.89 4.74
CA ILE A 61 -6.20 -5.92 4.73
C ILE A 61 -7.05 -6.10 3.46
N ALA A 62 -6.41 -6.33 2.31
CA ALA A 62 -7.08 -6.54 1.04
C ALA A 62 -8.16 -7.65 1.10
N LEU A 63 -7.90 -8.71 1.86
CA LEU A 63 -8.79 -9.87 1.99
C LEU A 63 -10.04 -9.58 2.84
N ARG A 64 -10.01 -8.49 3.62
CA ARG A 64 -11.11 -8.04 4.48
C ARG A 64 -11.94 -6.93 3.83
N LEU A 65 -11.55 -6.46 2.65
CA LEU A 65 -12.23 -5.40 1.95
C LEU A 65 -13.21 -5.94 0.92
N ARG A 66 -14.29 -5.18 0.72
CA ARG A 66 -15.22 -5.35 -0.39
C ARG A 66 -15.44 -3.98 -1.02
N CYS A 67 -15.44 -3.92 -2.36
CA CYS A 67 -15.72 -2.67 -3.05
C CYS A 67 -17.16 -2.23 -2.77
N SER A 68 -17.34 -1.00 -2.31
CA SER A 68 -18.67 -0.40 -2.07
C SER A 68 -19.43 -0.14 -3.38
N ALA A 69 -18.72 0.09 -4.49
CA ALA A 69 -19.35 0.41 -5.78
C ALA A 69 -19.85 -0.84 -6.53
N CYS A 70 -19.09 -1.94 -6.54
CA CYS A 70 -19.43 -3.14 -7.31
C CYS A 70 -19.57 -4.42 -6.48
N GLY A 71 -19.27 -4.39 -5.18
CA GLY A 71 -19.30 -5.58 -4.32
C GLY A 71 -18.16 -6.58 -4.53
N GLY A 72 -17.22 -6.29 -5.44
CA GLY A 72 -16.06 -7.13 -5.77
C GLY A 72 -15.06 -7.29 -4.63
N LYS A 73 -14.29 -8.38 -4.68
CA LYS A 73 -13.26 -8.74 -3.68
C LYS A 73 -11.83 -8.71 -4.22
N ARG A 74 -11.64 -8.43 -5.51
CA ARG A 74 -10.31 -8.26 -6.10
C ARG A 74 -9.77 -6.88 -5.76
N ILE A 75 -9.28 -6.73 -4.53
CA ILE A 75 -8.80 -5.45 -3.99
C ILE A 75 -7.28 -5.48 -3.88
N GLY A 76 -6.62 -4.47 -4.44
CA GLY A 76 -5.23 -4.14 -4.18
C GLY A 76 -5.13 -3.13 -3.04
N VAL A 77 -4.11 -3.28 -2.19
CA VAL A 77 -3.82 -2.34 -1.10
C VAL A 77 -2.39 -1.85 -1.23
N MET A 78 -2.22 -0.54 -1.11
CA MET A 78 -0.92 0.12 -1.12
C MET A 78 -0.88 1.13 0.04
N LYS A 79 0.33 1.60 0.36
CA LYS A 79 0.52 2.74 1.25
C LYS A 79 -0.26 3.94 0.71
N ASP A 80 -0.85 4.73 1.61
CA ASP A 80 -1.34 6.06 1.25
C ASP A 80 -0.13 6.96 0.94
N MET A 81 0.25 6.99 -0.34
CA MET A 81 1.41 7.76 -0.78
C MET A 81 1.23 9.26 -0.58
N LYS A 82 -0.02 9.77 -0.65
CA LYS A 82 -0.30 11.19 -0.41
C LYS A 82 -0.01 11.55 1.05
N ALA A 83 -0.51 10.76 1.99
CA ALA A 83 -0.20 10.95 3.41
C ALA A 83 1.29 10.75 3.70
N HIS A 84 1.93 9.76 3.08
CA HIS A 84 3.35 9.50 3.24
C HIS A 84 4.23 10.69 2.82
N TYR A 85 3.97 11.27 1.65
CA TYR A 85 4.73 12.42 1.17
C TYR A 85 4.43 13.70 1.96
N ALA A 86 3.17 13.93 2.35
CA ALA A 86 2.83 15.06 3.22
C ALA A 86 3.63 15.00 4.53
N ARG A 87 3.76 13.82 5.13
CA ARG A 87 4.60 13.61 6.31
C ARG A 87 6.08 13.85 6.01
N LEU A 88 6.61 13.25 4.95
CA LEU A 88 8.02 13.42 4.57
C LEU A 88 8.38 14.89 4.35
N THR A 89 7.51 15.65 3.68
CA THR A 89 7.67 17.10 3.49
C THR A 89 7.63 17.86 4.81
N ALA A 90 6.72 17.49 5.73
CA ALA A 90 6.65 18.14 7.04
C ALA A 90 7.88 17.84 7.92
N GLU A 91 8.41 16.61 7.88
CA GLU A 91 9.54 16.17 8.70
C GLU A 91 10.90 16.66 8.19
N THR A 92 11.08 16.69 6.87
CA THR A 92 12.41 16.91 6.25
C THR A 92 12.48 18.14 5.36
N GLY A 93 11.34 18.78 5.05
CA GLY A 93 11.25 19.81 4.01
C GLY A 93 11.38 19.27 2.58
N TRP A 94 11.62 17.97 2.40
CA TRP A 94 11.80 17.37 1.09
C TRP A 94 10.48 17.31 0.31
N GLN A 95 10.51 17.72 -0.96
CA GLN A 95 9.35 17.76 -1.83
C GLN A 95 9.49 16.79 -3.01
N MET A 96 8.39 16.10 -3.33
CA MET A 96 8.25 15.31 -4.56
C MET A 96 8.15 16.24 -5.77
N VAL A 97 9.30 16.70 -6.29
CA VAL A 97 9.36 17.49 -7.52
C VAL A 97 9.49 16.53 -8.70
N VAL A 98 8.44 16.45 -9.54
CA VAL A 98 8.53 15.73 -10.82
C VAL A 98 9.45 16.54 -11.72
N ARG A 99 10.62 15.98 -12.04
CA ARG A 99 11.53 16.56 -13.02
C ARG A 99 11.39 15.82 -14.34
N PRO A 100 11.29 16.53 -15.47
CA PRO A 100 11.29 15.88 -16.77
C PRO A 100 12.58 15.07 -16.94
N MET A 101 12.45 13.91 -17.58
CA MET A 101 13.60 13.11 -18.00
C MET A 101 14.46 13.96 -18.96
N PRO A 102 15.76 14.12 -18.71
CA PRO A 102 16.63 14.87 -19.61
C PRO A 102 16.57 14.27 -21.03
N GLY A 103 16.26 15.12 -22.02
CA GLY A 103 16.22 14.72 -23.43
C GLY A 103 14.89 14.16 -23.94
N LEU A 104 13.84 14.09 -23.11
CA LEU A 104 12.49 13.82 -23.58
C LEU A 104 11.77 15.16 -23.85
N PRO A 105 11.19 15.38 -25.04
CA PRO A 105 10.40 16.58 -25.29
C PRO A 105 9.22 16.67 -24.31
N ASP A 106 8.86 17.88 -23.93
CA ASP A 106 7.70 18.13 -23.08
C ASP A 106 6.44 17.65 -23.83
N PRO A 107 5.60 16.78 -23.24
CA PRO A 107 4.41 16.26 -23.92
C PRO A 107 3.39 17.34 -24.30
N ASP A 108 3.50 18.55 -23.75
CA ASP A 108 2.62 19.68 -24.01
C ASP A 108 3.27 20.82 -24.86
N ALA A 109 4.46 20.60 -25.44
CA ALA A 109 5.17 21.58 -26.29
C ALA A 109 4.89 21.47 -27.80
#